data_AF-A0A975R9M0-F1
#
_entry.id   AF-A0A975R9M0-F1
#
_cell.length_a   1.000
_cell.length_b   1.000
_cell.length_c   1.000
_cell.angle_alpha   90.00
_cell.angle_beta   90.00
_cell.angle_gamma   90.00
#
_symmetry.space_group_name_H-M   'P 1'
#
loop_
_entity.id
_entity.type
_entity.pdbx_description
1 polymer ?
#
loop_
_entity_poly.entity_id
_entity_poly.type
_entity_poly.pdbx_seq_one_letter_code
_entity_poly.pdbx_strand_id
1 'polypeptide(L)'
;MIADTQLSQLPLKFKALFSGFLLVIGVGLMMAGAQIMLTHGMADGKPGLSLNDIIYSYYGNRTNSKLETMLKGPMKAMAPGQVGFTLIQWTHDGAPAEDWPTKIQPLIEEHCVACHNSASNLPDFSKLENVLKETAVDQGATINALTRVSHIHLFGIGFIFMFVGWIFALAEFPQRLQVLLIFTPFAFLVLDILSWWLTKYFPVFAWLTMIGGIGYSLASTIMIFTSLIQMWVPKHWWSAG
;
A
#
# COMPACT_ATOMS: atom_id res chain seq x y z
N MET A 1 16.59 -4.91 39.94
CA MET A 1 15.12 -4.87 39.83
C MET A 1 14.77 -3.58 39.12
N ILE A 2 14.40 -3.65 37.85
CA ILE A 2 13.84 -2.50 37.15
C ILE A 2 12.47 -2.28 37.79
N ALA A 3 12.21 -1.09 38.33
CA ALA A 3 10.87 -0.77 38.80
C ALA A 3 9.97 -0.67 37.56
N ASP A 4 9.18 -1.71 37.29
CA ASP A 4 8.29 -1.79 36.14
C ASP A 4 7.18 -0.75 36.30
N THR A 5 7.37 0.43 35.71
CA THR A 5 6.35 1.47 35.68
C THR A 5 5.25 1.03 34.71
N GLN A 6 4.07 0.74 35.23
CA GLN A 6 2.92 0.29 34.45
C GLN A 6 2.16 1.48 33.84
N LEU A 7 1.52 1.27 32.68
CA LEU A 7 0.73 2.30 31.98
C LEU A 7 -0.33 2.96 32.87
N SER A 8 -0.96 2.18 33.76
CA SER A 8 -2.01 2.66 34.68
C SER A 8 -1.49 3.69 35.70
N GLN A 9 -0.20 3.63 36.04
CA GLN A 9 0.46 4.43 37.06
C GLN A 9 1.22 5.64 36.50
N LEU A 10 1.24 5.81 35.17
CA LEU A 10 1.97 6.91 34.54
C LEU A 10 1.46 8.30 34.97
N PRO A 11 2.35 9.28 35.20
CA PRO A 11 1.95 10.68 35.35
C PRO A 11 1.14 11.16 34.15
N LEU A 12 0.19 12.08 34.40
CA LEU A 12 -0.74 12.57 33.38
C LEU A 12 -0.06 13.09 32.10
N LYS A 13 1.10 13.74 32.22
CA LYS A 13 1.90 14.22 31.09
C LYS A 13 2.34 13.12 30.13
N PHE A 14 2.71 11.94 30.65
CA PHE A 14 3.10 10.80 29.82
C PHE A 14 1.88 10.09 29.24
N LYS A 15 0.79 9.96 30.01
CA LYS A 15 -0.49 9.46 29.48
C LYS A 15 -0.98 10.30 28.31
N ALA A 16 -0.91 11.64 28.44
CA ALA A 16 -1.26 12.56 27.36
C ALA A 16 -0.34 12.40 26.14
N LEU A 17 0.99 12.36 26.34
CA LEU A 17 1.97 12.18 25.27
C LEU A 17 1.75 10.87 24.50
N PHE A 18 1.68 9.75 25.22
CA PHE A 18 1.53 8.43 24.62
C PHE A 18 0.17 8.27 23.93
N SER A 19 -0.91 8.77 24.54
CA SER A 19 -2.24 8.73 23.91
C SER A 19 -2.29 9.55 22.64
N GLY A 20 -1.73 10.77 22.65
CA GLY A 20 -1.65 11.61 21.46
C GLY A 20 -0.90 10.92 20.32
N PHE A 21 0.26 10.31 20.62
CA PHE A 21 1.02 9.52 19.65
C PHE A 21 0.20 8.33 19.11
N LEU A 22 -0.36 7.50 19.98
CA LEU A 22 -1.13 6.30 19.60
C LEU A 22 -2.36 6.64 18.75
N LEU A 23 -3.06 7.73 19.06
CA LEU A 23 -4.22 8.17 18.28
C LEU A 23 -3.82 8.65 16.88
N VAL A 24 -2.77 9.47 16.77
CA VAL A 24 -2.27 9.94 15.48
C VAL A 24 -1.78 8.76 14.62
N ILE A 25 -1.03 7.83 15.20
CA ILE A 25 -0.61 6.61 14.52
C ILE A 25 -1.81 5.75 14.11
N GLY A 26 -2.81 5.58 14.99
CA GLY A 26 -4.03 4.85 14.68
C GLY A 26 -4.78 5.43 13.47
N VAL A 27 -4.93 6.75 13.41
CA VAL A 27 -5.49 7.45 12.23
C VAL A 27 -4.61 7.25 11.01
N GLY A 28 -3.28 7.36 11.15
CA GLY A 28 -2.33 7.11 10.07
C GLY A 28 -2.45 5.70 9.48
N LEU A 29 -2.62 4.67 10.31
CA LEU A 29 -2.82 3.28 9.87
C LEU A 29 -4.14 3.11 9.10
N MET A 30 -5.23 3.77 9.55
CA MET A 30 -6.50 3.76 8.80
C MET A 30 -6.35 4.45 7.44
N MET A 31 -5.66 5.59 7.39
CA MET A 31 -5.38 6.31 6.13
C MET A 31 -4.50 5.49 5.19
N ALA A 32 -3.53 4.73 5.71
CA ALA A 32 -2.73 3.80 4.92
C ALA A 32 -3.61 2.70 4.29
N GLY A 33 -4.55 2.14 5.05
CA GLY A 33 -5.54 1.19 4.51
C GLY A 33 -6.43 1.80 3.42
N ALA A 34 -6.90 3.03 3.62
CA ALA A 34 -7.66 3.76 2.59
C ALA A 34 -6.82 4.00 1.34
N GLN A 35 -5.55 4.39 1.50
CA GLN A 35 -4.62 4.59 0.40
C GLN A 35 -4.44 3.30 -0.42
N ILE A 36 -4.28 2.14 0.23
CA ILE A 36 -4.16 0.85 -0.46
C ILE A 36 -5.40 0.57 -1.32
N MET A 37 -6.60 0.84 -0.80
CA MET A 37 -7.83 0.64 -1.55
C MET A 37 -7.91 1.57 -2.77
N LEU A 38 -7.44 2.81 -2.63
CA LEU A 38 -7.45 3.80 -3.71
C LEU A 38 -6.37 3.55 -4.77
N THR A 39 -5.20 3.03 -4.39
CA THR A 39 -4.08 2.84 -5.34
C THR A 39 -4.02 1.44 -5.93
N HIS A 40 -4.43 0.42 -5.19
CA HIS A 40 -4.33 -0.97 -5.61
C HIS A 40 -5.68 -1.64 -5.79
N GLY A 41 -6.73 -1.20 -5.09
CA GLY A 41 -8.02 -1.91 -5.05
C GLY A 41 -8.90 -1.80 -6.31
N MET A 42 -8.31 -1.51 -7.46
CA MET A 42 -8.93 -1.44 -8.79
C MET A 42 -7.97 -1.92 -9.89
N ALA A 43 -6.82 -2.50 -9.54
CA ALA A 43 -5.79 -2.90 -10.50
C ALA A 43 -6.24 -4.09 -11.37
N ASP A 44 -7.11 -4.96 -10.86
CA ASP A 44 -7.75 -6.04 -11.61
C ASP A 44 -9.08 -5.61 -12.30
N GLY A 45 -9.47 -4.34 -12.14
CA GLY A 45 -10.70 -3.76 -12.66
C GLY A 45 -11.95 -4.00 -11.82
N LYS A 46 -11.82 -4.61 -10.64
CA LYS A 46 -12.92 -4.81 -9.67
C LYS A 46 -12.67 -3.99 -8.40
N PRO A 47 -13.73 -3.45 -7.79
CA PRO A 47 -13.59 -2.74 -6.51
C PRO A 47 -13.13 -3.68 -5.37
N GLY A 48 -12.11 -3.26 -4.64
CA GLY A 48 -11.59 -3.91 -3.45
C GLY A 48 -10.18 -4.47 -3.63
N LEU A 49 -9.53 -4.88 -2.54
CA LEU A 49 -8.19 -5.47 -2.60
C LEU A 49 -8.27 -6.99 -2.81
N SER A 50 -7.82 -7.46 -3.96
CA SER A 50 -7.69 -8.88 -4.28
C SER A 50 -6.22 -9.30 -4.40
N LEU A 51 -5.98 -10.62 -4.48
CA LEU A 51 -4.66 -11.15 -4.78
C LEU A 51 -4.17 -10.68 -6.16
N ASN A 52 -5.08 -10.59 -7.13
CA ASN A 52 -4.73 -10.19 -8.50
C ASN A 52 -4.29 -8.73 -8.56
N ASP A 53 -4.84 -7.86 -7.70
CA ASP A 53 -4.40 -6.47 -7.61
C ASP A 53 -2.93 -6.36 -7.21
N ILE A 54 -2.51 -7.18 -6.24
CA ILE A 54 -1.12 -7.26 -5.79
C ILE A 54 -0.22 -7.80 -6.92
N ILE A 55 -0.67 -8.85 -7.61
CA ILE A 55 0.05 -9.43 -8.75
C ILE A 55 0.23 -8.37 -9.85
N TYR A 56 -0.84 -7.71 -10.30
CA TYR A 56 -0.74 -6.68 -11.35
C TYR A 56 0.10 -5.48 -10.91
N SER A 57 0.08 -5.13 -9.62
CA SER A 57 0.89 -4.03 -9.10
C SER A 57 2.39 -4.34 -9.14
N TYR A 58 2.81 -5.54 -8.72
CA TYR A 58 4.23 -5.87 -8.55
C TYR A 58 4.81 -6.73 -9.67
N TYR A 59 4.11 -7.78 -10.08
CA TYR A 59 4.50 -8.66 -11.19
C TYR A 59 4.15 -8.04 -12.55
N GLY A 60 3.04 -7.30 -12.63
CA GLY A 60 2.50 -6.78 -13.88
C GLY A 60 1.62 -7.79 -14.63
N ASN A 61 1.03 -7.33 -15.72
CA ASN A 61 0.30 -8.17 -16.66
C ASN A 61 1.22 -8.60 -17.81
N ARG A 62 1.64 -9.86 -17.82
CA ARG A 62 2.57 -10.39 -18.83
C ARG A 62 1.92 -10.69 -20.17
N THR A 63 0.60 -10.64 -20.26
CA THR A 63 -0.13 -10.91 -21.50
C THR A 63 -0.55 -9.64 -22.21
N ASN A 64 -0.74 -8.54 -21.47
CA ASN A 64 -1.27 -7.28 -22.00
C ASN A 64 -0.26 -6.14 -21.83
N SER A 65 -0.44 -5.08 -22.60
CA SER A 65 0.36 -3.86 -22.42
C SER A 65 0.02 -3.11 -21.13
N LYS A 66 0.88 -2.17 -20.74
CA LYS A 66 0.59 -1.27 -19.61
C LYS A 66 -0.65 -0.43 -19.88
N LEU A 67 -0.75 0.12 -21.09
CA LEU A 67 -1.88 0.91 -21.55
C LEU A 67 -3.19 0.12 -21.47
N GLU A 68 -3.20 -1.11 -22.00
CA GLU A 68 -4.39 -1.98 -21.95
C GLU A 68 -4.78 -2.34 -20.52
N THR A 69 -3.80 -2.65 -19.67
CA THR A 69 -4.05 -2.96 -18.25
C THR A 69 -4.69 -1.78 -17.54
N MET A 70 -4.20 -0.57 -17.78
CA MET A 70 -4.79 0.66 -17.21
C MET A 70 -6.20 0.92 -17.74
N LEU A 71 -6.41 0.76 -19.05
CA LEU A 71 -7.71 0.96 -19.70
C LEU A 71 -8.77 -0.08 -19.32
N LYS A 72 -8.36 -1.28 -18.89
CA LYS A 72 -9.26 -2.30 -18.34
C LYS A 72 -9.48 -2.14 -16.83
N GLY A 73 -8.55 -1.50 -16.13
CA GLY A 73 -8.59 -1.26 -14.69
C GLY A 73 -8.92 0.20 -14.32
N PRO A 74 -7.99 0.93 -13.66
CA PRO A 74 -8.29 2.22 -13.04
C PRO A 74 -8.66 3.34 -14.02
N MET A 75 -8.21 3.26 -15.28
CA MET A 75 -8.47 4.26 -16.31
C MET A 75 -9.66 3.91 -17.21
N LYS A 76 -10.38 2.83 -16.93
CA LYS A 76 -11.54 2.39 -17.72
C LYS A 76 -12.60 3.48 -17.90
N ALA A 77 -12.84 4.29 -16.86
CA ALA A 77 -13.80 5.38 -16.91
C ALA A 77 -13.33 6.59 -17.75
N MET A 78 -12.01 6.72 -17.98
CA MET A 78 -11.42 7.86 -18.67
C MET A 78 -11.44 7.71 -20.20
N ALA A 79 -11.58 6.48 -20.72
CA ALA A 79 -11.66 6.17 -22.14
C ALA A 79 -12.92 5.34 -22.46
N PRO A 80 -14.12 5.95 -22.41
CA PRO A 80 -15.38 5.22 -22.50
C PRO A 80 -15.64 4.65 -23.91
N GLY A 81 -16.31 3.50 -23.94
CA GLY A 81 -16.86 2.90 -25.16
C GLY A 81 -15.80 2.62 -26.24
N GLN A 82 -16.00 3.21 -27.42
CA GLN A 82 -15.18 2.97 -28.60
C GLN A 82 -13.73 3.50 -28.44
N VAL A 83 -13.50 4.50 -27.58
CA VAL A 83 -12.18 5.09 -27.37
C VAL A 83 -11.23 4.05 -26.78
N GLY A 84 -11.60 3.46 -25.64
CA GLY A 84 -10.80 2.42 -25.00
C GLY A 84 -10.57 1.21 -25.91
N PHE A 85 -11.59 0.77 -26.65
CA PHE A 85 -11.44 -0.31 -27.62
C PHE A 85 -10.43 0.02 -28.71
N THR A 86 -10.49 1.24 -29.27
CA THR A 86 -9.59 1.68 -30.35
C THR A 86 -8.13 1.75 -29.88
N LEU A 87 -7.89 2.29 -28.67
CA LEU A 87 -6.55 2.36 -28.08
C LEU A 87 -5.97 0.98 -27.76
N ILE A 88 -6.81 0.08 -27.24
CA ILE A 88 -6.42 -1.31 -26.96
C ILE A 88 -6.09 -2.03 -28.28
N GLN A 89 -6.94 -1.92 -29.29
CA GLN A 89 -6.71 -2.55 -30.59
C GLN A 89 -5.43 -2.03 -31.24
N TRP A 90 -5.22 -0.72 -31.27
CA TRP A 90 -3.98 -0.13 -31.77
C TRP A 90 -2.74 -0.66 -31.05
N THR A 91 -2.85 -0.92 -29.74
CA THR A 91 -1.77 -1.54 -28.98
C THR A 91 -1.51 -2.99 -29.41
N HIS A 92 -2.56 -3.79 -29.62
CA HIS A 92 -2.45 -5.17 -30.13
C HIS A 92 -1.87 -5.23 -31.54
N ASP A 93 -2.13 -4.20 -32.36
CA ASP A 93 -1.60 -4.08 -33.73
C ASP A 93 -0.11 -3.65 -33.76
N GLY A 94 0.56 -3.59 -32.61
CA GLY A 94 1.97 -3.19 -32.49
C GLY A 94 2.20 -1.69 -32.40
N ALA A 95 1.15 -0.91 -32.15
CA ALA A 95 1.16 0.53 -32.01
C ALA A 95 1.84 1.27 -33.19
N PRO A 96 1.38 1.05 -34.46
CA PRO A 96 1.97 1.67 -35.63
C PRO A 96 1.93 3.20 -35.51
N ALA A 97 3.08 3.84 -35.71
CA ALA A 97 3.22 5.30 -35.61
C ALA A 97 2.41 6.05 -36.68
N GLU A 98 2.09 5.39 -37.80
CA GLU A 98 1.30 5.94 -38.91
C GLU A 98 -0.15 6.25 -38.49
N ASP A 99 -0.72 5.46 -37.57
CA ASP A 99 -2.06 5.66 -37.01
C ASP A 99 -2.11 6.84 -36.03
N TRP A 100 -0.96 7.30 -35.53
CA TRP A 100 -0.89 8.30 -34.48
C TRP A 100 -1.59 9.62 -34.86
N PRO A 101 -1.17 10.36 -35.91
CA PRO A 101 -1.67 11.71 -36.14
C PRO A 101 -3.17 11.77 -36.48
N THR A 102 -3.73 10.71 -37.07
CA THR A 102 -5.09 10.72 -37.63
C THR A 102 -6.11 10.01 -36.76
N LYS A 103 -5.72 8.94 -36.05
CA LYS A 103 -6.64 8.04 -35.34
C LYS A 103 -6.44 8.04 -33.83
N ILE A 104 -5.19 8.11 -33.35
CA ILE A 104 -4.88 7.90 -31.93
C ILE A 104 -4.67 9.22 -31.19
N GLN A 105 -3.89 10.14 -31.77
CA GLN A 105 -3.57 11.42 -31.16
C GLN A 105 -4.81 12.22 -30.76
N PRO A 106 -5.86 12.36 -31.60
CA PRO A 106 -7.07 13.08 -31.20
C PRO A 106 -7.74 12.48 -29.96
N LEU A 107 -7.76 11.14 -29.84
CA LEU A 107 -8.35 10.44 -28.70
C LEU A 107 -7.52 10.65 -27.42
N ILE A 108 -6.19 10.59 -27.54
CA ILE A 108 -5.27 10.81 -26.41
C ILE A 108 -5.33 12.27 -25.94
N GLU A 109 -5.40 13.22 -26.86
CA GLU A 109 -5.52 14.65 -26.55
C GLU A 109 -6.83 14.96 -25.83
N GLU A 110 -7.94 14.38 -26.28
CA GLU A 110 -9.27 14.59 -25.69
C GLU A 110 -9.40 13.93 -24.31
N HIS A 111 -8.92 12.70 -24.14
CA HIS A 111 -9.23 11.88 -22.97
C HIS A 111 -8.10 11.72 -21.95
N CYS A 112 -6.85 11.97 -22.35
CA CYS A 112 -5.69 11.62 -21.51
C CYS A 112 -4.81 12.82 -21.15
N VAL A 113 -4.54 13.73 -22.10
CA VAL A 113 -3.56 14.82 -21.94
C VAL A 113 -3.93 15.80 -20.81
N ALA A 114 -5.21 15.92 -20.45
CA ALA A 114 -5.65 16.72 -19.31
C ALA A 114 -4.91 16.36 -17.99
N CYS A 115 -4.58 15.07 -17.80
CA CYS A 115 -3.79 14.59 -16.66
C CYS A 115 -2.39 14.11 -17.06
N HIS A 116 -2.21 13.59 -18.27
CA HIS A 116 -0.95 13.07 -18.80
C HIS A 116 -0.22 14.10 -19.66
N ASN A 117 0.35 15.12 -19.01
CA ASN A 117 1.08 16.22 -19.67
C ASN A 117 2.39 16.52 -18.97
N SER A 118 3.21 17.39 -19.57
CA SER A 118 4.55 17.73 -19.08
C SER A 118 4.60 18.38 -17.69
N ALA A 119 3.48 18.89 -17.17
CA ALA A 119 3.41 19.52 -15.85
C ALA A 119 2.99 18.54 -14.74
N SER A 120 2.59 17.31 -15.07
CA SER A 120 2.18 16.30 -14.10
C SER A 120 3.30 15.30 -13.78
N ASN A 121 3.12 14.53 -12.71
CA ASN A 121 4.01 13.41 -12.36
C ASN A 121 3.66 12.12 -13.12
N LEU A 122 2.77 12.18 -14.11
CA LEU A 122 2.38 11.06 -14.96
C LEU A 122 3.16 11.10 -16.28
N PRO A 123 3.24 10.00 -17.02
CA PRO A 123 3.83 10.01 -18.36
C PRO A 123 3.14 11.05 -19.26
N ASP A 124 3.93 11.91 -19.90
CA ASP A 124 3.45 12.97 -20.78
C ASP A 124 2.98 12.40 -22.12
N PHE A 125 1.66 12.28 -22.30
CA PHE A 125 1.04 11.68 -23.48
C PHE A 125 0.85 12.66 -24.65
N SER A 126 1.29 13.92 -24.51
CA SER A 126 1.40 14.83 -25.67
C SER A 126 2.48 14.38 -26.66
N LYS A 127 3.31 13.41 -26.29
CA LYS A 127 4.41 12.87 -27.10
C LYS A 127 4.19 11.39 -27.38
N LEU A 128 4.14 11.03 -28.67
CA LEU A 128 4.00 9.64 -29.14
C LEU A 128 5.01 8.69 -28.46
N GLU A 129 6.28 9.09 -28.34
CA GLU A 129 7.34 8.27 -27.75
C GLU A 129 6.98 7.79 -26.33
N ASN A 130 6.31 8.63 -25.54
CA ASN A 130 5.91 8.26 -24.19
C ASN A 130 4.72 7.32 -24.19
N VAL A 131 3.77 7.49 -25.12
CA VAL A 131 2.64 6.55 -25.26
C VAL A 131 3.13 5.18 -25.73
N LEU A 132 4.08 5.13 -26.66
CA LEU A 132 4.68 3.88 -27.14
C LEU A 132 5.41 3.10 -26.03
N LYS A 133 5.94 3.77 -25.00
CA LYS A 133 6.51 3.07 -23.84
C LYS A 133 5.44 2.30 -23.05
N GLU A 134 4.22 2.85 -23.00
CA GLU A 134 3.09 2.24 -22.29
C GLU A 134 2.38 1.16 -23.12
N THR A 135 2.64 1.05 -24.42
CA THR A 135 2.15 -0.07 -25.24
C THR A 135 2.98 -1.35 -25.07
N ALA A 136 4.13 -1.27 -24.40
CA ALA A 136 4.91 -2.43 -24.01
C ALA A 136 4.19 -3.28 -22.93
N VAL A 137 4.57 -4.56 -22.86
CA VAL A 137 4.05 -5.53 -21.86
C VAL A 137 4.20 -4.96 -20.45
N ASP A 138 3.15 -5.07 -19.63
CA ASP A 138 3.18 -4.58 -18.26
C ASP A 138 4.13 -5.42 -17.38
N GLN A 139 5.26 -4.83 -17.00
CA GLN A 139 6.27 -5.44 -16.16
C GLN A 139 6.03 -5.22 -14.66
N GLY A 140 4.92 -4.57 -14.28
CA GLY A 140 4.60 -4.19 -12.91
C GLY A 140 5.52 -3.09 -12.39
N ALA A 141 5.63 -2.98 -11.07
CA ALA A 141 6.46 -1.97 -10.42
C ALA A 141 7.94 -2.08 -10.80
N THR A 142 8.60 -0.94 -11.04
CA THR A 142 10.02 -0.91 -11.44
C THR A 142 10.95 -1.19 -10.25
N ILE A 143 12.20 -1.59 -10.53
CA ILE A 143 13.20 -1.81 -9.47
C ILE A 143 13.47 -0.53 -8.67
N ASN A 144 13.50 0.64 -9.34
CA ASN A 144 13.65 1.93 -8.69
C ASN A 144 12.47 2.24 -7.76
N ALA A 145 11.23 1.97 -8.20
CA ALA A 145 10.05 2.12 -7.37
C ALA A 145 10.08 1.19 -6.16
N LEU A 146 10.37 -0.10 -6.35
CA LEU A 146 10.51 -1.08 -5.27
C LEU A 146 11.57 -0.65 -4.26
N THR A 147 12.75 -0.23 -4.72
CA THR A 147 13.85 0.21 -3.85
C THR A 147 13.45 1.41 -3.01
N ARG A 148 12.85 2.43 -3.64
CA ARG A 148 12.39 3.64 -2.96
C ARG A 148 11.33 3.32 -1.90
N VAL A 149 10.30 2.56 -2.26
CA VAL A 149 9.20 2.24 -1.35
C VAL A 149 9.67 1.33 -0.22
N SER A 150 10.54 0.35 -0.51
CA SER A 150 11.17 -0.51 0.51
C SER A 150 11.95 0.31 1.54
N HIS A 151 12.77 1.27 1.09
CA HIS A 151 13.52 2.16 1.98
C HIS A 151 12.58 2.96 2.89
N ILE A 152 11.55 3.60 2.32
CA ILE A 152 10.60 4.41 3.09
C ILE A 152 9.86 3.55 4.14
N HIS A 153 9.44 2.33 3.78
CA HIS A 153 8.68 1.46 4.68
C HIS A 153 9.56 0.86 5.78
N LEU A 154 10.76 0.36 5.47
CA LEU A 154 11.68 -0.19 6.46
C LEU A 154 12.01 0.84 7.55
N PHE A 155 12.39 2.05 7.15
CA PHE A 155 12.76 3.09 8.12
C PHE A 155 11.53 3.70 8.80
N GLY A 156 10.53 4.12 8.03
CA GLY A 156 9.36 4.82 8.57
C GLY A 156 8.51 3.93 9.49
N ILE A 157 8.11 2.76 9.01
CA ILE A 157 7.24 1.85 9.78
C ILE A 157 8.03 1.19 10.92
N GLY A 158 9.34 0.95 10.75
CA GLY A 158 10.21 0.47 11.82
C GLY A 158 10.16 1.35 13.07
N PHE A 159 10.19 2.68 12.91
CA PHE A 159 10.04 3.61 14.05
C PHE A 159 8.64 3.56 14.65
N ILE A 160 7.58 3.46 13.83
CA ILE A 160 6.21 3.34 14.33
C ILE A 160 6.08 2.11 15.24
N PHE A 161 6.54 0.95 14.77
CA PHE A 161 6.48 -0.29 15.54
C PHE A 161 7.35 -0.25 16.80
N MET A 162 8.51 0.41 16.74
CA MET A 162 9.34 0.64 17.91
C MET A 162 8.60 1.42 19.00
N PHE A 163 7.99 2.56 18.64
CA PHE A 163 7.31 3.41 19.63
C PHE A 163 6.00 2.78 20.14
N VAL A 164 5.19 2.18 19.26
CA VAL A 164 3.97 1.46 19.68
C VAL A 164 4.33 0.29 20.58
N GLY A 165 5.32 -0.53 20.20
CA GLY A 165 5.79 -1.66 20.98
C GLY A 165 6.41 -1.24 22.31
N TRP A 166 7.15 -0.13 22.34
CA TRP A 166 7.72 0.41 23.57
C TRP A 166 6.66 0.89 24.55
N ILE A 167 5.64 1.62 24.09
CA ILE A 167 4.52 2.03 24.95
C ILE A 167 3.78 0.79 25.47
N PHE A 168 3.52 -0.19 24.61
CA PHE A 168 2.86 -1.43 24.99
C PHE A 168 3.70 -2.32 25.91
N ALA A 169 5.04 -2.21 25.88
CA ALA A 169 5.92 -2.91 26.83
C ALA A 169 5.67 -2.50 28.29
N LEU A 170 5.09 -1.30 28.52
CA LEU A 170 4.68 -0.82 29.84
C LEU A 170 3.29 -1.34 30.27
N ALA A 171 2.60 -2.07 29.39
CA ALA A 171 1.29 -2.63 29.68
C ALA A 171 1.39 -3.85 30.62
N GLU A 172 0.41 -3.98 31.50
CA GLU A 172 0.17 -5.20 32.27
C GLU A 172 -0.40 -6.27 31.33
N PHE A 173 0.46 -7.15 30.82
CA PHE A 173 0.09 -8.19 29.85
C PHE A 173 0.92 -9.46 30.06
N PRO A 174 0.42 -10.67 29.72
CA PRO A 174 1.22 -11.88 29.85
C PRO A 174 2.52 -11.80 29.05
N GLN A 175 3.67 -11.94 29.72
CA GLN A 175 5.01 -11.69 29.15
C GLN A 175 5.23 -12.37 27.79
N ARG A 176 4.84 -13.64 27.65
CA ARG A 176 5.00 -14.40 26.39
C ARG A 176 4.22 -13.76 25.23
N LEU A 177 2.98 -13.34 25.49
CA LEU A 177 2.15 -12.69 24.47
C LEU A 177 2.63 -11.28 24.19
N GLN A 178 3.13 -10.57 25.20
CA GLN A 178 3.70 -9.24 25.03
C GLN A 178 4.92 -9.27 24.10
N VAL A 179 5.86 -10.19 24.34
CA VAL A 179 7.03 -10.40 23.46
C VAL A 179 6.59 -10.77 22.04
N LEU A 180 5.60 -11.66 21.90
CA LEU A 180 5.09 -12.05 20.59
C LEU A 180 4.46 -10.85 19.85
N LEU A 181 3.61 -10.07 20.51
CA LEU A 181 2.95 -8.90 19.91
C LEU A 181 3.92 -7.79 19.53
N ILE A 182 4.98 -7.58 20.33
CA ILE A 182 6.01 -6.58 20.03
C ILE A 182 6.86 -7.02 18.84
N PHE A 183 7.24 -8.30 18.77
CA PHE A 183 8.10 -8.81 17.69
C PHE A 183 7.37 -8.95 16.35
N THR A 184 6.09 -9.36 16.39
CA THR A 184 5.29 -9.70 15.21
C THR A 184 5.27 -8.62 14.11
N PRO A 185 5.04 -7.33 14.40
CA PRO A 185 5.06 -6.29 13.39
C PRO A 185 6.39 -6.16 12.64
N PHE A 186 7.53 -6.31 13.32
CA PHE A 186 8.84 -6.24 12.68
C PHE A 186 9.08 -7.43 11.75
N ALA A 187 8.72 -8.63 12.19
CA ALA A 187 8.85 -9.83 11.36
C ALA A 187 7.98 -9.71 10.09
N PHE A 188 6.73 -9.28 10.24
CA PHE A 188 5.84 -9.09 9.09
C PHE A 188 6.22 -7.92 8.20
N LEU A 189 6.81 -6.83 8.72
CA LEU A 189 7.36 -5.75 7.89
C LEU A 189 8.44 -6.26 6.93
N VAL A 190 9.37 -7.07 7.45
CA VAL A 190 10.42 -7.67 6.63
C VAL A 190 9.81 -8.63 5.60
N LEU A 191 8.87 -9.48 6.02
CA LEU A 191 8.19 -10.41 5.12
C LEU A 191 7.38 -9.71 4.03
N ASP A 192 6.69 -8.63 4.35
CA ASP A 192 5.89 -7.83 3.41
C ASP A 192 6.78 -7.16 2.36
N ILE A 193 7.91 -6.59 2.77
CA ILE A 193 8.83 -5.98 1.79
C ILE A 193 9.48 -7.07 0.93
N LEU A 194 9.91 -8.18 1.52
CA LEU A 194 10.41 -9.33 0.76
C LEU A 194 9.36 -9.88 -0.22
N SER A 195 8.08 -9.90 0.16
CA SER A 195 7.03 -10.41 -0.70
C SER A 195 6.83 -9.56 -1.94
N TRP A 196 6.97 -8.23 -1.87
CA TRP A 196 6.88 -7.38 -3.06
C TRP A 196 7.99 -7.68 -4.08
N TRP A 197 9.22 -7.84 -3.58
CA TRP A 197 10.38 -8.22 -4.40
C TRP A 197 10.21 -9.61 -5.01
N LEU A 198 9.76 -10.58 -4.23
CA LEU A 198 9.50 -11.93 -4.73
C LEU A 198 8.34 -11.96 -5.73
N THR A 199 7.25 -11.23 -5.45
CA THR A 199 6.07 -11.13 -6.32
C THR A 199 6.43 -10.58 -7.69
N LYS A 200 7.38 -9.64 -7.76
CA LYS A 200 7.86 -9.10 -9.04
C LYS A 200 8.37 -10.17 -10.01
N TYR A 201 8.92 -11.27 -9.49
CA TYR A 201 9.43 -12.38 -10.30
C TYR A 201 8.51 -13.60 -10.30
N PHE A 202 7.79 -13.84 -9.20
CA PHE A 202 6.97 -15.02 -9.00
C PHE A 202 5.62 -14.62 -8.36
N PRO A 203 4.51 -14.63 -9.10
CA PRO A 203 3.24 -14.05 -8.65
C PRO A 203 2.64 -14.75 -7.41
N VAL A 204 3.05 -16.00 -7.12
CA VAL A 204 2.59 -16.77 -5.96
C VAL A 204 2.87 -16.08 -4.62
N PHE A 205 3.93 -15.27 -4.54
CA PHE A 205 4.29 -14.58 -3.30
C PHE A 205 3.40 -13.38 -2.97
N ALA A 206 2.44 -13.02 -3.83
CA ALA A 206 1.45 -11.99 -3.52
C ALA A 206 0.62 -12.33 -2.26
N TRP A 207 0.46 -13.62 -1.94
CA TRP A 207 -0.18 -14.06 -0.70
C TRP A 207 0.60 -13.62 0.55
N LEU A 208 1.93 -13.59 0.47
CA LEU A 208 2.77 -13.20 1.60
C LEU A 208 2.58 -11.72 1.94
N THR A 209 2.37 -10.86 0.95
CA THR A 209 1.98 -9.44 1.11
C THR A 209 0.67 -9.32 1.90
N MET A 210 -0.34 -10.08 1.49
CA MET A 210 -1.67 -10.02 2.12
C MET A 210 -1.63 -10.50 3.58
N ILE A 211 -0.93 -11.61 3.83
CA ILE A 211 -0.76 -12.15 5.20
C ILE A 211 0.07 -11.19 6.05
N GLY A 212 1.15 -10.61 5.49
CA GLY A 212 1.99 -9.62 6.15
C GLY A 212 1.21 -8.41 6.61
N GLY A 213 0.45 -7.80 5.71
CA GLY A 213 -0.43 -6.67 5.97
C GLY A 213 -1.38 -6.90 7.13
N ILE A 214 -2.09 -8.04 7.12
CA ILE A 214 -3.02 -8.42 8.18
C ILE A 214 -2.29 -8.64 9.51
N GLY A 215 -1.15 -9.35 9.47
CA GLY A 215 -0.40 -9.74 10.65
C GLY A 215 0.12 -8.56 11.48
N TYR A 216 0.82 -7.62 10.85
CA TYR A 216 1.31 -6.44 11.59
C TYR A 216 0.17 -5.49 11.98
N SER A 217 -0.90 -5.41 11.19
CA SER A 217 -2.06 -4.55 11.49
C SER A 217 -2.77 -5.03 12.74
N LEU A 218 -3.07 -6.34 12.83
CA LEU A 218 -3.73 -6.92 13.99
C LEU A 218 -2.89 -6.76 15.27
N ALA A 219 -1.59 -7.05 15.20
CA ALA A 219 -0.69 -6.86 16.33
C ALA A 219 -0.65 -5.40 16.79
N SER A 220 -0.55 -4.45 15.84
CA SER A 220 -0.57 -3.01 16.14
C SER A 220 -1.89 -2.58 16.77
N THR A 221 -3.03 -3.05 16.26
CA THR A 221 -4.35 -2.80 16.84
C THR A 221 -4.41 -3.25 18.30
N ILE A 222 -4.02 -4.49 18.61
CA ILE A 222 -4.02 -5.01 19.98
C ILE A 222 -3.16 -4.12 20.88
N MET A 223 -1.92 -3.82 20.47
CA MET A 223 -1.01 -2.99 21.25
C MET A 223 -1.55 -1.58 21.50
N ILE A 224 -2.11 -0.93 20.48
CA ILE A 224 -2.68 0.42 20.59
C ILE A 224 -3.86 0.43 21.54
N PHE A 225 -4.85 -0.45 21.34
CA PHE A 225 -6.06 -0.47 22.14
C PHE A 225 -5.78 -0.88 23.59
N THR A 226 -4.96 -1.91 23.82
CA THR A 226 -4.58 -2.29 25.19
C THR A 226 -3.87 -1.15 25.90
N SER A 227 -2.96 -0.44 25.22
CA SER A 227 -2.24 0.68 25.83
C SER A 227 -3.17 1.84 26.19
N LEU A 228 -4.10 2.21 25.31
CA LEU A 228 -5.10 3.25 25.57
C LEU A 228 -6.05 2.86 26.72
N ILE A 229 -6.52 1.62 26.74
CA ILE A 229 -7.39 1.10 27.80
C ILE A 229 -6.66 1.16 29.15
N GLN A 230 -5.45 0.64 29.26
CA GLN A 230 -4.75 0.59 30.55
C GLN A 230 -4.31 1.97 31.07
N MET A 231 -4.13 2.96 30.20
CA MET A 231 -3.83 4.33 30.63
C MET A 231 -5.06 5.04 31.24
N TRP A 232 -6.27 4.81 30.71
CA TRP A 232 -7.45 5.63 31.01
C TRP A 232 -8.59 4.90 31.72
N VAL A 233 -8.68 3.58 31.58
CA VAL A 233 -9.75 2.78 32.18
C VAL A 233 -9.30 2.24 33.54
N PRO A 234 -10.13 2.35 34.59
CA PRO A 234 -9.82 1.80 35.90
C PRO A 234 -9.46 0.31 35.83
N LYS A 235 -8.43 -0.09 36.58
CA LYS A 235 -7.85 -1.44 36.53
C LYS A 235 -8.87 -2.58 36.62
N HIS A 236 -9.83 -2.45 37.53
CA HIS A 236 -10.87 -3.46 37.77
C HIS A 236 -11.79 -3.78 36.57
N TRP A 237 -11.76 -2.98 35.49
CA TRP A 237 -12.52 -3.26 34.26
C TRP A 237 -11.79 -4.15 33.26
N TRP A 238 -10.47 -4.30 33.38
CA TRP A 238 -9.66 -5.04 32.40
C TRP A 238 -8.71 -6.05 33.04
N SER A 239 -8.42 -5.96 34.33
CA SER A 239 -7.84 -7.08 35.08
C SER A 239 -8.95 -8.07 35.41
N ALA A 240 -8.88 -9.30 34.88
CA ALA A 240 -9.62 -10.39 35.49
C ALA A 240 -9.23 -10.44 36.98
N GLY A 241 -10.23 -10.41 37.87
CA GLY A 241 -10.01 -10.49 39.32
C GLY A 241 -9.28 -11.76 39.74
#